data_AF-A0A8T1W1V8-F1
#
_entry.id   AF-A0A8T1W1V8-F1
#
_cell.length_a   1.000
_cell.length_b   1.000
_cell.length_c   1.000
_cell.angle_alpha   90.00
_cell.angle_beta   90.00
_cell.angle_gamma   90.00
#
_symmetry.space_group_name_H-M   'P 1'
#
loop_
_entity.id
_entity.type
_entity.pdbx_description
1 polymer ?
#
loop_
_entity_poly.entity_id
_entity_poly.type
_entity_poly.pdbx_seq_one_letter_code
_entity_poly.pdbx_strand_id
1 'polypeptide(L)'
;MKFSNVPVFLAAVASLLFATPTVNAHGQMTKPTPRPISEQYRSDSGALSDAEDQELQYAPVELLASRAQSDRPAAKTFNIMNGCRGLVYEANNTVTQLTAGTPFDVEWVIQAPHPGTMVLSVVKPSTDSSGTITYKSVAELLTINPFAVNSDDNASTTATIPTSVTGCESPGECALQFYWHSDLADQTYPTCADIVLSGRDSSSQTTEPTATTTAPSATTNVPKATIAAAVTSSEVTTAPGSTANEAGANEIAPQKCTRRQRRLAGATNW
;
A
#
# COMPACT_ATOMS: atom_id res chain seq x y z
N MET A 1 50.19 62.38 -8.89
CA MET A 1 50.49 61.36 -7.85
C MET A 1 49.16 60.81 -7.34
N LYS A 2 48.79 59.64 -7.85
CA LYS A 2 48.72 58.34 -7.13
C LYS A 2 47.40 58.16 -6.38
N PHE A 3 46.48 57.50 -7.10
CA PHE A 3 45.30 56.81 -6.61
C PHE A 3 45.70 55.77 -5.55
N SER A 4 44.90 55.62 -4.49
CA SER A 4 44.92 54.41 -3.66
C SER A 4 43.49 53.97 -3.41
N ASN A 5 43.13 52.92 -4.16
CA ASN A 5 41.89 52.18 -4.05
C ASN A 5 41.91 51.33 -2.77
N VAL A 6 40.86 51.42 -1.97
CA VAL A 6 40.59 50.46 -0.90
C VAL A 6 39.79 49.30 -1.51
N PRO A 7 40.25 48.04 -1.42
CA PRO A 7 39.49 46.91 -1.92
C PRO A 7 38.37 46.57 -0.92
N VAL A 8 37.13 46.66 -1.37
CA VAL A 8 35.98 46.07 -0.68
C VAL A 8 36.06 44.56 -0.89
N PHE A 9 36.46 43.82 0.15
CA PHE A 9 36.35 42.37 0.17
C PHE A 9 34.86 41.99 0.35
N LEU A 10 34.17 41.68 -0.75
CA LEU A 10 32.91 40.93 -0.71
C LEU A 10 33.24 39.49 -0.29
N ALA A 11 32.96 39.15 0.97
CA ALA A 11 32.92 37.76 1.39
C ALA A 11 31.65 37.11 0.80
N ALA A 12 31.79 36.39 -0.32
CA ALA A 12 30.72 35.57 -0.86
C ALA A 12 30.51 34.37 0.07
N VAL A 13 29.49 34.45 0.94
CA VAL A 13 29.04 33.32 1.74
C VAL A 13 28.26 32.40 0.82
N ALA A 14 28.95 31.43 0.21
CA ALA A 14 28.33 30.36 -0.54
C ALA A 14 27.51 29.49 0.43
N SER A 15 26.20 29.73 0.48
CA SER A 15 25.26 28.86 1.18
C SER A 15 25.16 27.56 0.39
N LEU A 16 25.99 26.59 0.74
CA LEU A 16 25.91 25.24 0.21
C LEU A 16 24.62 24.61 0.76
N LEU A 17 23.54 24.65 -0.03
CA LEU A 17 22.36 23.83 0.25
C LEU A 17 22.79 22.37 0.15
N PHE A 18 23.05 21.75 1.30
CA PHE A 18 23.12 20.31 1.39
C PHE A 18 21.73 19.78 1.10
N ALA A 19 21.49 19.33 -0.13
CA ALA A 19 20.41 18.42 -0.41
C ALA A 19 20.68 17.17 0.42
N THR A 20 19.99 17.04 1.55
CA THR A 20 20.00 15.79 2.30
C THR A 20 19.44 14.74 1.35
N PRO A 21 20.17 13.66 1.03
CA PRO A 21 19.55 12.55 0.33
C PRO A 21 18.37 12.12 1.20
N THR A 22 17.16 12.22 0.68
CA THR A 22 16.02 11.53 1.24
C THR A 22 16.34 10.06 1.08
N VAL A 23 16.97 9.47 2.10
CA VAL A 23 17.18 8.03 2.17
C VAL A 23 15.80 7.42 2.34
N ASN A 24 15.18 7.11 1.21
CA ASN A 24 14.01 6.26 1.13
C ASN A 24 14.43 4.85 1.55
N ALA A 25 14.41 4.53 2.85
CA ALA A 25 14.55 3.17 3.38
C ALA A 25 13.33 2.31 2.99
N HIS A 26 13.29 1.72 1.78
CA HIS A 26 12.02 1.42 1.10
C HIS A 26 12.09 0.12 0.27
N GLY A 27 11.03 -0.70 0.34
CA GLY A 27 10.80 -1.80 -0.59
C GLY A 27 9.44 -2.46 -0.35
N GLN A 28 8.87 -3.07 -1.38
CA GLN A 28 7.48 -3.56 -1.38
C GLN A 28 7.24 -4.50 -2.56
N MET A 29 6.35 -5.47 -2.37
CA MET A 29 5.76 -6.24 -3.48
C MET A 29 4.93 -5.33 -4.38
N THR A 30 5.11 -5.40 -5.69
CA THR A 30 4.36 -4.62 -6.69
C THR A 30 3.36 -5.48 -7.47
N LYS A 31 3.57 -6.82 -7.50
CA LYS A 31 2.66 -7.80 -8.07
C LYS A 31 2.61 -9.06 -7.22
N PRO A 32 1.43 -9.63 -6.93
CA PRO A 32 0.09 -9.09 -7.22
C PRO A 32 -0.20 -7.71 -6.61
N THR A 33 -1.19 -6.99 -7.14
CA THR A 33 -1.43 -5.57 -6.80
C THR A 33 -1.65 -5.40 -5.29
N PRO A 34 -0.79 -4.64 -4.60
CA PRO A 34 -0.93 -4.37 -3.18
C PRO A 34 -2.20 -3.62 -2.83
N ARG A 35 -2.66 -3.77 -1.59
CA ARG A 35 -3.72 -2.93 -1.05
C ARG A 35 -3.32 -1.45 -1.12
N PRO A 36 -4.20 -0.58 -1.61
CA PRO A 36 -3.94 0.85 -1.65
C PRO A 36 -4.05 1.46 -0.25
N ILE A 37 -3.44 2.63 -0.04
CA ILE A 37 -3.78 3.47 1.11
C ILE A 37 -5.15 4.09 0.83
N SER A 38 -6.15 3.69 1.60
CA SER A 38 -7.54 4.13 1.42
C SER A 38 -7.86 5.37 2.24
N GLU A 39 -9.03 5.97 1.97
CA GLU A 39 -9.60 7.02 2.82
C GLU A 39 -9.90 6.49 4.24
N GLN A 40 -10.37 5.24 4.36
CA GLN A 40 -10.63 4.61 5.65
C GLN A 40 -9.32 4.43 6.45
N TYR A 41 -8.24 4.00 5.80
CA TYR A 41 -6.92 3.94 6.43
C TYR A 41 -6.51 5.31 6.97
N ARG A 42 -6.66 6.37 6.17
CA ARG A 42 -6.31 7.74 6.59
C ARG A 42 -7.15 8.20 7.77
N SER A 43 -8.45 7.91 7.76
CA SER A 43 -9.37 8.21 8.87
C SER A 43 -8.96 7.49 10.16
N ASP A 44 -8.52 6.24 10.06
CA ASP A 44 -8.27 5.39 11.22
C ASP A 44 -6.83 5.46 11.75
N SER A 45 -5.88 5.89 10.94
CA SER A 45 -4.44 5.80 11.26
C SER A 45 -3.93 6.89 12.21
N GLY A 46 -4.77 7.86 12.58
CA GLY A 46 -4.42 8.92 13.54
C GLY A 46 -3.29 9.81 13.02
N ALA A 47 -2.18 9.87 13.75
CA ALA A 47 -1.01 10.70 13.39
C ALA A 47 -0.42 10.44 11.99
N LEU A 48 -0.76 9.30 11.37
CA LEU A 48 -0.33 8.95 10.01
C LEU A 48 -1.26 9.46 8.91
N SER A 49 -2.39 10.09 9.24
CA SER A 49 -3.43 10.53 8.28
C SER A 49 -2.90 11.41 7.14
N ASP A 50 -1.90 12.23 7.45
CA ASP A 50 -1.34 13.25 6.57
C ASP A 50 -0.06 12.78 5.85
N ALA A 51 0.39 11.54 6.10
CA ALA A 51 1.58 10.99 5.45
C ALA A 51 1.31 10.67 3.97
N GLU A 52 2.35 10.77 3.16
CA GLU A 52 2.28 10.44 1.73
C GLU A 52 2.09 8.93 1.52
N ASP A 53 1.38 8.52 0.47
CA ASP A 53 1.16 7.10 0.15
C ASP A 53 2.48 6.34 0.03
N GLN A 54 3.49 6.99 -0.56
CA GLN A 54 4.82 6.40 -0.70
C GLN A 54 5.44 6.08 0.67
N GLU A 55 5.44 7.03 1.60
CA GLU A 55 5.93 6.79 2.96
C GLU A 55 5.15 5.63 3.61
N LEU A 56 3.83 5.67 3.53
CA LEU A 56 2.97 4.69 4.16
C LEU A 56 3.20 3.29 3.61
N GLN A 57 3.38 3.11 2.30
CA GLN A 57 3.55 1.80 1.67
C GLN A 57 4.96 1.22 1.81
N TYR A 58 6.01 2.05 1.83
CA TYR A 58 7.39 1.57 1.72
C TYR A 58 8.22 1.65 3.00
N ALA A 59 7.93 2.57 3.93
CA ALA A 59 8.74 2.74 5.14
C ALA A 59 8.64 1.53 6.08
N PRO A 60 9.62 1.19 6.93
CA PRO A 60 9.46 0.09 7.87
C PRO A 60 8.33 0.36 8.88
N VAL A 61 7.55 -0.67 9.24
CA VAL A 61 6.37 -0.50 10.10
C VAL A 61 6.73 -0.04 11.51
N GLU A 62 7.94 -0.34 11.99
CA GLU A 62 8.47 0.13 13.27
C GLU A 62 8.64 1.66 13.29
N LEU A 63 9.09 2.25 12.19
CA LEU A 63 9.19 3.71 12.05
C LEU A 63 7.81 4.34 12.06
N LEU A 64 6.87 3.80 11.28
CA LEU A 64 5.49 4.30 11.23
C LEU A 64 4.80 4.18 12.61
N ALA A 65 5.00 3.07 13.31
CA ALA A 65 4.48 2.87 14.67
C ALA A 65 5.01 3.91 15.66
N SER A 66 6.27 4.32 15.52
CA SER A 66 6.89 5.31 16.41
C SER A 66 6.29 6.73 16.31
N ARG A 67 5.48 6.99 15.27
CA ARG A 67 4.86 8.31 15.03
C ARG A 67 3.55 8.55 15.77
N ALA A 68 3.13 7.66 16.67
CA ALA A 68 1.92 7.86 17.45
C ALA A 68 1.92 9.22 18.19
N GLN A 69 0.80 9.93 18.17
CA GLN A 69 0.62 11.22 18.85
C GLN A 69 -0.63 11.18 19.72
N SER A 70 -0.54 11.72 20.95
CA SER A 70 -1.64 11.67 21.92
C SER A 70 -2.85 12.50 21.52
N ASP A 71 -2.64 13.59 20.79
CA ASP A 71 -3.67 14.51 20.27
C ASP A 71 -4.23 14.10 18.90
N ARG A 72 -3.62 13.10 18.25
CA ARG A 72 -4.10 12.46 17.01
C ARG A 72 -4.08 10.94 17.15
N PRO A 73 -4.90 10.37 18.06
CA PRO A 73 -4.90 8.94 18.30
C PRO A 73 -5.43 8.18 17.07
N ALA A 74 -4.88 7.00 16.82
CA ALA A 74 -5.46 6.07 15.87
C ALA A 74 -6.79 5.51 16.39
N ALA A 75 -7.65 5.06 15.48
CA ALA A 75 -8.88 4.35 15.82
C ALA A 75 -8.56 3.09 16.63
N LYS A 76 -9.50 2.68 17.50
CA LYS A 76 -9.29 1.55 18.43
C LYS A 76 -8.95 0.23 17.71
N THR A 77 -9.45 0.05 16.50
CA THR A 77 -9.27 -1.15 15.67
C THR A 77 -8.08 -1.05 14.71
N PHE A 78 -7.42 0.12 14.63
CA PHE A 78 -6.25 0.32 13.78
C PHE A 78 -4.99 -0.22 14.44
N ASN A 79 -4.23 -1.03 13.71
CA ASN A 79 -2.95 -1.54 14.17
C ASN A 79 -1.97 -1.65 13.00
N ILE A 80 -0.97 -0.76 12.97
CA ILE A 80 0.09 -0.77 11.95
C ILE A 80 0.87 -2.11 11.92
N MET A 81 0.92 -2.83 13.05
CA MET A 81 1.60 -4.12 13.19
C MET A 81 0.68 -5.32 12.92
N ASN A 82 -0.46 -5.14 12.25
CA ASN A 82 -1.42 -6.22 11.99
C ASN A 82 -0.92 -7.33 11.02
N GLY A 83 0.30 -7.21 10.50
CA GLY A 83 0.88 -8.07 9.46
C GLY A 83 0.66 -7.56 8.04
N CYS A 84 -0.20 -6.57 7.84
CA CYS A 84 -0.46 -5.89 6.56
C CYS A 84 -0.34 -4.38 6.70
N ARG A 85 0.56 -3.87 7.57
CA ARG A 85 0.85 -2.42 7.69
C ARG A 85 -0.37 -1.57 8.07
N GLY A 86 -1.30 -2.13 8.85
CA GLY A 86 -2.57 -1.50 9.21
C GLY A 86 -3.63 -1.54 8.11
N LEU A 87 -3.30 -2.03 6.91
CA LEU A 87 -4.26 -2.19 5.82
C LEU A 87 -5.14 -3.41 6.06
N VAL A 88 -6.42 -3.27 5.75
CA VAL A 88 -7.43 -4.33 5.80
C VAL A 88 -8.07 -4.48 4.42
N TYR A 89 -8.82 -5.56 4.21
CA TYR A 89 -9.59 -5.69 2.98
C TYR A 89 -10.72 -4.66 2.96
N GLU A 90 -10.86 -3.97 1.82
CA GLU A 90 -11.99 -3.09 1.53
C GLU A 90 -12.59 -3.48 0.18
N ALA A 91 -13.90 -3.26 0.01
CA ALA A 91 -14.63 -3.74 -1.17
C ALA A 91 -14.12 -3.16 -2.51
N ASN A 92 -13.44 -2.02 -2.47
CA ASN A 92 -12.82 -1.35 -3.62
C ASN A 92 -11.36 -1.77 -3.86
N ASN A 93 -10.78 -2.65 -3.03
CA ASN A 93 -9.43 -3.17 -3.27
C ASN A 93 -9.39 -3.99 -4.57
N THR A 94 -8.28 -3.90 -5.28
CA THR A 94 -7.98 -4.83 -6.38
C THR A 94 -7.78 -6.23 -5.82
N VAL A 95 -8.57 -7.18 -6.32
CA VAL A 95 -8.47 -8.60 -5.97
C VAL A 95 -7.86 -9.36 -7.14
N THR A 96 -6.80 -10.11 -6.87
CA THR A 96 -6.15 -10.94 -7.89
C THR A 96 -6.76 -12.33 -7.91
N GLN A 97 -7.26 -12.75 -9.07
CA GLN A 97 -7.69 -14.12 -9.30
C GLN A 97 -6.47 -15.02 -9.49
N LEU A 98 -6.31 -16.04 -8.64
CA LEU A 98 -5.26 -17.04 -8.76
C LEU A 98 -5.88 -18.44 -8.81
N THR A 99 -5.17 -19.39 -9.40
CA THR A 99 -5.57 -20.80 -9.45
C THR A 99 -4.63 -21.62 -8.58
N ALA A 100 -5.16 -22.35 -7.59
CA ALA A 100 -4.33 -23.19 -6.75
C ALA A 100 -3.61 -24.28 -7.58
N GLY A 101 -2.36 -24.56 -7.25
CA GLY A 101 -1.49 -25.47 -8.00
C GLY A 101 -0.89 -24.88 -9.29
N THR A 102 -1.25 -23.65 -9.68
CA THR A 102 -0.70 -22.97 -10.85
C THR A 102 0.34 -21.92 -10.42
N PRO A 103 1.51 -21.85 -11.08
CA PRO A 103 2.48 -20.78 -10.84
C PRO A 103 1.90 -19.40 -11.19
N PHE A 104 2.26 -18.38 -10.41
CA PHE A 104 1.96 -16.98 -10.68
C PHE A 104 3.20 -16.11 -10.40
N ASP A 105 3.26 -14.96 -11.05
CA ASP A 105 4.37 -14.01 -10.89
C ASP A 105 4.25 -13.22 -9.59
N VAL A 106 5.39 -13.00 -8.96
CA VAL A 106 5.55 -12.09 -7.84
C VAL A 106 6.65 -11.11 -8.21
N GLU A 107 6.35 -9.82 -8.13
CA GLU A 107 7.27 -8.73 -8.47
C GLU A 107 7.42 -7.80 -7.27
N TRP A 108 8.57 -7.18 -7.12
CA TRP A 108 8.85 -6.24 -6.04
C TRP A 108 9.92 -5.22 -6.43
N VAL A 109 9.96 -4.14 -5.65
CA VAL A 109 11.00 -3.11 -5.70
C VAL A 109 11.75 -3.03 -4.38
N ILE A 110 13.06 -2.85 -4.43
CA ILE A 110 13.96 -2.55 -3.31
C ILE A 110 14.70 -1.25 -3.63
N GLN A 111 14.29 -0.15 -3.01
CA GLN A 111 14.96 1.15 -3.17
C GLN A 111 16.16 1.27 -2.22
N ALA A 112 16.04 0.75 -1.00
CA ALA A 112 17.13 0.69 -0.03
C ALA A 112 17.39 -0.74 0.43
N PRO A 113 18.60 -1.28 0.19
CA PRO A 113 18.92 -2.65 0.58
C PRO A 113 19.12 -2.78 2.09
N HIS A 114 18.32 -3.65 2.70
CA HIS A 114 18.53 -4.15 4.06
C HIS A 114 18.55 -5.68 4.01
N PRO A 115 19.75 -6.31 3.94
CA PRO A 115 19.85 -7.75 3.86
C PRO A 115 19.05 -8.43 4.97
N GLY A 116 18.23 -9.40 4.59
CA GLY A 116 17.29 -10.02 5.52
C GLY A 116 16.66 -11.28 4.94
N THR A 117 15.47 -11.61 5.42
CA THR A 117 14.66 -12.73 4.92
C THR A 117 13.36 -12.19 4.37
N MET A 118 12.95 -12.68 3.21
CA MET A 118 11.60 -12.46 2.68
C MET A 118 10.84 -13.78 2.71
N VAL A 119 9.63 -13.75 3.27
CA VAL A 119 8.69 -14.86 3.28
C VAL A 119 7.41 -14.42 2.57
N LEU A 120 7.03 -15.15 1.53
CA LEU A 120 5.74 -15.01 0.88
C LEU A 120 4.79 -16.07 1.44
N SER A 121 3.63 -15.62 1.94
CA SER A 121 2.62 -16.50 2.53
C SER A 121 1.22 -16.18 2.02
N VAL A 122 0.32 -17.17 2.04
CA VAL A 122 -1.13 -16.93 2.08
C VAL A 122 -1.52 -16.68 3.53
N VAL A 123 -2.19 -15.57 3.78
CA VAL A 123 -2.69 -15.20 5.10
C VAL A 123 -4.21 -15.04 5.11
N LYS A 124 -4.83 -15.33 6.27
CA LYS A 124 -6.26 -15.09 6.52
C LYS A 124 -6.44 -14.03 7.61
N PRO A 125 -7.47 -13.16 7.49
CA PRO A 125 -7.79 -12.23 8.55
C PRO A 125 -8.31 -12.97 9.78
N SER A 126 -7.96 -12.45 10.95
CA SER A 126 -8.41 -12.89 12.26
C SER A 126 -8.71 -11.65 13.08
N THR A 127 -9.94 -11.52 13.56
CA THR A 127 -10.38 -10.37 14.36
C THR A 127 -10.32 -10.73 15.84
N ASP A 128 -9.67 -9.90 16.65
CA ASP A 128 -9.65 -10.08 18.10
C ASP A 128 -10.90 -9.50 18.78
N SER A 129 -11.00 -9.66 20.10
CA SER A 129 -12.15 -9.16 20.89
C SER A 129 -12.31 -7.63 20.89
N SER A 130 -11.28 -6.89 20.49
CA SER A 130 -11.31 -5.42 20.38
C SER A 130 -11.81 -4.95 19.01
N GLY A 131 -11.96 -5.86 18.05
CA GLY A 131 -12.27 -5.56 16.65
C GLY A 131 -11.03 -5.34 15.79
N THR A 132 -9.82 -5.56 16.32
CA THR A 132 -8.57 -5.39 15.56
C THR A 132 -8.38 -6.60 14.65
N ILE A 133 -8.21 -6.35 13.36
CA ILE A 133 -7.90 -7.37 12.36
C ILE A 133 -6.39 -7.60 12.36
N THR A 134 -5.97 -8.86 12.45
CA THR A 134 -4.61 -9.35 12.25
C THR A 134 -4.60 -10.43 11.18
N TYR A 135 -3.42 -10.78 10.66
CA TYR A 135 -3.30 -11.78 9.60
C TYR A 135 -2.50 -12.99 10.07
N LYS A 136 -3.04 -14.19 9.83
CA LYS A 136 -2.40 -15.46 10.18
C LYS A 136 -1.97 -16.20 8.92
N SER A 137 -0.71 -16.60 8.84
CA SER A 137 -0.23 -17.45 7.74
C SER A 137 -0.91 -18.82 7.81
N VAL A 138 -1.46 -19.25 6.68
CA VAL A 138 -2.05 -20.58 6.49
C VAL A 138 -1.25 -21.43 5.50
N ALA A 139 -0.34 -20.81 4.74
CA ALA A 139 0.62 -21.49 3.89
C ALA A 139 1.80 -20.56 3.60
N GLU A 140 3.03 -21.03 3.82
CA GLU A 140 4.23 -20.41 3.28
C GLU A 140 4.45 -20.90 1.85
N LEU A 141 4.72 -19.99 0.92
CA LEU A 141 4.85 -20.27 -0.52
C LEU A 141 6.30 -20.24 -0.98
N LEU A 142 7.08 -19.30 -0.45
CA LEU A 142 8.45 -19.03 -0.85
C LEU A 142 9.18 -18.32 0.28
N THR A 143 10.43 -18.71 0.52
CA THR A 143 11.37 -17.99 1.38
C THR A 143 12.64 -17.68 0.60
N ILE A 144 13.09 -16.42 0.64
CA ILE A 144 14.36 -15.97 0.07
C ILE A 144 15.26 -15.46 1.21
N ASN A 145 16.46 -16.04 1.33
CA ASN A 145 17.48 -15.63 2.29
C ASN A 145 18.89 -15.92 1.71
N PRO A 146 19.78 -14.92 1.56
CA PRO A 146 19.54 -13.51 1.89
C PRO A 146 18.65 -12.83 0.84
N PHE A 147 17.74 -11.99 1.31
CA PHE A 147 16.89 -11.10 0.50
C PHE A 147 17.36 -9.65 0.60
N ALA A 148 17.04 -8.83 -0.41
CA ALA A 148 17.36 -7.39 -0.46
C ALA A 148 18.84 -7.04 -0.19
N VAL A 149 19.76 -7.83 -0.79
CA VAL A 149 21.21 -7.57 -0.72
C VAL A 149 21.66 -6.42 -1.63
N ASN A 150 20.86 -6.10 -2.65
CA ASN A 150 21.07 -5.00 -3.59
C ASN A 150 19.74 -4.26 -3.81
N SER A 151 19.81 -3.05 -4.36
CA SER A 151 18.64 -2.31 -4.84
C SER A 151 18.21 -2.89 -6.18
N ASP A 152 16.91 -3.00 -6.41
CA ASP A 152 16.36 -3.50 -7.66
C ASP A 152 14.95 -2.94 -7.85
N ASP A 153 14.73 -2.24 -8.96
CA ASP A 153 13.45 -1.63 -9.26
C ASP A 153 12.47 -2.59 -9.97
N ASN A 154 12.92 -3.78 -10.39
CA ASN A 154 12.13 -4.72 -11.19
C ASN A 154 12.45 -6.20 -10.88
N ALA A 155 12.68 -6.53 -9.61
CA ALA A 155 12.94 -7.90 -9.21
C ALA A 155 11.66 -8.75 -9.29
N SER A 156 11.81 -10.02 -9.66
CA SER A 156 10.68 -10.94 -9.81
C SER A 156 11.03 -12.40 -9.53
N THR A 157 10.01 -13.19 -9.24
CA THR A 157 10.07 -14.65 -9.14
C THR A 157 8.69 -15.24 -9.43
N THR A 158 8.57 -16.56 -9.33
CA THR A 158 7.27 -17.25 -9.39
C THR A 158 7.00 -17.97 -8.07
N ALA A 159 5.73 -18.09 -7.72
CA ALA A 159 5.26 -18.85 -6.58
C ALA A 159 4.04 -19.70 -6.98
N THR A 160 3.73 -20.71 -6.19
CA THR A 160 2.57 -21.58 -6.40
C THR A 160 1.83 -21.75 -5.09
N ILE A 161 0.53 -21.47 -5.07
CA ILE A 161 -0.32 -21.74 -3.90
C ILE A 161 -0.67 -23.24 -3.88
N PRO A 162 -0.41 -23.98 -2.79
CA PRO A 162 -0.79 -25.39 -2.70
C PRO A 162 -2.29 -25.61 -2.85
N THR A 163 -2.69 -26.70 -3.49
CA THR A 163 -4.11 -27.09 -3.65
C THR A 163 -4.80 -27.48 -2.34
N SER A 164 -4.04 -27.61 -1.24
CA SER A 164 -4.57 -27.81 0.11
C SER A 164 -5.08 -26.52 0.77
N VAL A 165 -4.76 -25.35 0.23
CA VAL A 165 -5.31 -24.07 0.72
C VAL A 165 -6.77 -23.96 0.28
N THR A 166 -7.67 -23.74 1.24
CA THR A 166 -9.12 -23.65 1.04
C THR A 166 -9.69 -22.46 1.82
N GLY A 167 -10.91 -22.02 1.52
CA GLY A 167 -11.54 -20.89 2.22
C GLY A 167 -10.92 -19.55 1.85
N CYS A 168 -10.66 -19.38 0.55
CA CYS A 168 -10.12 -18.20 -0.11
C CYS A 168 -10.89 -17.91 -1.41
N GLU A 169 -12.12 -18.41 -1.55
CA GLU A 169 -12.91 -18.37 -2.78
C GLU A 169 -13.63 -17.02 -2.98
N SER A 170 -13.70 -16.19 -1.93
CA SER A 170 -14.35 -14.88 -1.94
C SER A 170 -13.40 -13.73 -1.54
N PRO A 171 -13.59 -12.51 -2.09
CA PRO A 171 -12.80 -11.35 -1.69
C PRO A 171 -12.79 -11.12 -0.18
N GLY A 172 -11.62 -10.78 0.35
CA GLY A 172 -11.41 -10.53 1.78
C GLY A 172 -11.19 -11.77 2.63
N GLU A 173 -11.35 -12.98 2.10
CA GLU A 173 -11.06 -14.22 2.84
C GLU A 173 -9.55 -14.47 2.98
N CYS A 174 -8.77 -14.12 1.97
CA CYS A 174 -7.32 -14.33 1.94
C CYS A 174 -6.58 -13.17 1.29
N ALA A 175 -5.32 -13.01 1.71
CA ALA A 175 -4.36 -12.14 1.04
C ALA A 175 -3.03 -12.90 0.86
N LEU A 176 -2.24 -12.49 -0.13
CA LEU A 176 -0.81 -12.75 -0.10
C LEU A 176 -0.16 -11.76 0.84
N GLN A 177 0.76 -12.24 1.66
CA GLN A 177 1.64 -11.43 2.48
C GLN A 177 3.07 -11.63 2.01
N PHE A 178 3.66 -10.57 1.48
CA PHE A 178 5.09 -10.44 1.27
C PHE A 178 5.68 -9.83 2.54
N TYR A 179 6.39 -10.64 3.32
CA TYR A 179 6.96 -10.24 4.60
C TYR A 179 8.47 -10.21 4.49
N TRP A 180 9.05 -9.02 4.37
CA TRP A 180 10.50 -8.84 4.43
C TRP A 180 10.91 -8.30 5.80
N HIS A 181 11.82 -8.99 6.47
CA HIS A 181 12.43 -8.54 7.73
C HIS A 181 13.94 -8.57 7.63
N SER A 182 14.59 -7.55 8.20
CA SER A 182 16.05 -7.47 8.32
C SER A 182 16.44 -7.38 9.79
N ASP A 183 17.11 -8.43 10.30
CA ASP A 183 17.68 -8.42 11.65
C ASP A 183 18.79 -7.35 11.79
N LEU A 184 19.46 -7.01 10.68
CA LEU A 184 20.53 -6.01 10.66
C LEU A 184 20.00 -4.58 10.88
N ALA A 185 18.82 -4.31 10.33
CA ALA A 185 18.17 -3.00 10.43
C ALA A 185 17.14 -2.93 11.56
N ASP A 186 16.75 -4.08 12.13
CA ASP A 186 15.61 -4.22 13.07
C ASP A 186 14.32 -3.64 12.49
N GLN A 187 14.02 -4.03 11.25
CA GLN A 187 12.98 -3.41 10.43
C GLN A 187 12.19 -4.43 9.61
N THR A 188 10.90 -4.15 9.48
CA THR A 188 9.95 -5.01 8.78
C THR A 188 9.17 -4.24 7.72
N TYR A 189 9.01 -4.88 6.56
CA TYR A 189 8.40 -4.34 5.35
C TYR A 189 7.32 -5.30 4.83
N PRO A 190 6.15 -5.37 5.50
CA PRO A 190 5.04 -6.18 5.03
C PRO A 190 4.28 -5.47 3.91
N THR A 191 3.93 -6.23 2.88
CA THR A 191 2.98 -5.83 1.84
C THR A 191 1.92 -6.92 1.70
N CYS A 192 0.64 -6.52 1.60
CA CYS A 192 -0.44 -7.46 1.35
C CYS A 192 -1.17 -7.14 0.05
N ALA A 193 -1.54 -8.19 -0.68
CA ALA A 193 -2.38 -8.12 -1.88
C ALA A 193 -3.57 -9.07 -1.73
N ASP A 194 -4.78 -8.60 -2.03
CA ASP A 194 -5.98 -9.41 -1.90
C ASP A 194 -6.06 -10.43 -3.03
N ILE A 195 -6.42 -11.67 -2.70
CA ILE A 195 -6.53 -12.76 -3.65
C ILE A 195 -7.84 -13.49 -3.49
N VAL A 196 -8.26 -14.14 -4.56
CA VAL A 196 -9.18 -15.27 -4.47
C VAL A 196 -8.64 -16.44 -5.24
N LEU A 197 -8.96 -17.64 -4.76
CA LEU A 197 -8.54 -18.90 -5.33
C LEU A 197 -9.71 -19.56 -6.05
N SER A 198 -9.51 -19.83 -7.33
CA SER A 198 -10.27 -20.87 -8.03
C SER A 198 -9.62 -22.22 -7.74
N GLY A 199 -10.41 -23.18 -7.25
CA GLY A 199 -9.89 -24.40 -6.64
C GLY A 199 -10.76 -25.63 -6.81
N ARG A 200 -10.90 -26.09 -8.06
CA ARG A 200 -10.87 -27.49 -8.48
C ARG A 200 -11.12 -27.49 -9.96
N ASP A 201 -10.41 -28.35 -10.67
CA ASP A 201 -11.02 -28.97 -11.83
C ASP A 201 -12.42 -29.42 -11.38
N SER A 202 -13.44 -28.66 -11.80
CA SER A 202 -14.60 -29.30 -12.35
C SER A 202 -13.98 -30.16 -13.43
N SER A 203 -13.62 -31.40 -13.06
CA SER A 203 -13.27 -32.44 -13.99
C SER A 203 -14.26 -32.23 -15.11
N SER A 204 -13.75 -31.86 -16.28
CA SER A 204 -14.57 -31.80 -17.47
C SER A 204 -15.40 -33.07 -17.43
N GLN A 205 -16.68 -32.93 -17.07
CA GLN A 205 -17.67 -33.79 -17.64
C GLN A 205 -17.47 -33.48 -19.10
N THR A 206 -16.74 -34.39 -19.76
CA THR A 206 -16.92 -34.66 -21.16
C THR A 206 -18.42 -34.89 -21.31
N THR A 207 -19.18 -33.81 -21.50
CA THR A 207 -20.40 -33.88 -22.27
C THR A 207 -19.91 -34.23 -23.66
N GLU A 208 -19.83 -35.53 -23.88
CA GLU A 208 -19.86 -36.15 -25.19
C GLU A 208 -20.83 -35.34 -26.07
N PRO A 209 -20.38 -34.83 -27.23
CA PRO A 209 -21.27 -34.13 -28.11
C PRO A 209 -22.27 -35.16 -28.65
N THR A 210 -23.50 -35.11 -28.15
CA THR A 210 -24.62 -35.81 -28.78
C THR A 210 -24.72 -35.27 -30.21
N ALA A 211 -24.42 -36.14 -31.17
CA ALA A 211 -24.52 -35.87 -32.60
C ALA A 211 -25.92 -35.34 -32.93
N THR A 212 -26.01 -34.06 -33.26
CA THR A 212 -27.25 -33.47 -33.77
C THR A 212 -27.19 -33.52 -35.29
N THR A 213 -28.05 -34.35 -35.86
CA THR A 213 -28.25 -34.55 -37.29
C THR A 213 -28.67 -33.23 -37.96
N THR A 214 -27.97 -32.88 -39.03
CA THR A 214 -28.18 -31.67 -39.85
C THR A 214 -29.35 -31.82 -40.83
N ALA A 215 -30.08 -30.71 -41.05
CA ALA A 215 -30.61 -30.17 -42.33
C ALA A 215 -32.12 -29.82 -42.34
N PRO A 216 -32.61 -28.89 -43.19
CA PRO A 216 -31.97 -27.74 -43.84
C PRO A 216 -32.76 -26.40 -43.74
N SER A 217 -32.15 -25.35 -44.28
CA SER A 217 -32.58 -23.95 -44.45
C SER A 217 -33.97 -23.70 -45.02
N ALA A 218 -34.59 -22.59 -44.58
CA ALA A 218 -35.50 -21.79 -45.39
C ALA A 218 -35.29 -20.28 -45.15
N THR A 219 -34.98 -19.60 -46.25
CA THR A 219 -34.89 -18.16 -46.48
C THR A 219 -36.26 -17.48 -46.36
N THR A 220 -36.39 -16.29 -45.76
CA THR A 220 -36.85 -15.04 -46.45
C THR A 220 -37.16 -13.87 -45.49
N ASN A 221 -36.60 -12.72 -45.89
CA ASN A 221 -37.18 -11.36 -45.98
C ASN A 221 -37.50 -10.53 -44.72
N VAL A 222 -36.71 -9.45 -44.64
CA VAL A 222 -36.95 -8.16 -43.98
C VAL A 222 -38.20 -7.47 -44.55
N PRO A 223 -38.92 -6.65 -43.75
CA PRO A 223 -39.04 -5.25 -44.14
C PRO A 223 -38.69 -4.23 -43.03
N LYS A 224 -38.16 -3.13 -43.56
CA LYS A 224 -37.76 -1.82 -43.01
C LYS A 224 -38.96 -0.92 -42.73
N ALA A 225 -38.89 -0.08 -41.67
CA ALA A 225 -39.51 1.25 -41.47
C ALA A 225 -39.65 1.52 -39.95
N THR A 226 -39.60 2.72 -39.34
CA THR A 226 -39.31 4.11 -39.72
C THR A 226 -39.14 4.92 -38.42
N ILE A 227 -38.40 6.02 -38.54
CA ILE A 227 -38.04 7.14 -37.65
C ILE A 227 -39.20 7.76 -36.85
N ALA A 228 -38.92 8.24 -35.62
CA ALA A 228 -39.36 9.51 -34.98
C ALA A 228 -39.29 9.35 -33.43
N ALA A 229 -39.03 10.33 -32.58
CA ALA A 229 -38.59 11.72 -32.66
C ALA A 229 -38.12 12.13 -31.24
N ALA A 230 -37.37 13.23 -31.19
CA ALA A 230 -36.87 13.89 -29.98
C ALA A 230 -37.96 14.31 -28.98
N VAL A 231 -37.58 14.40 -27.70
CA VAL A 231 -38.21 15.31 -26.75
C VAL A 231 -37.14 16.03 -25.94
N THR A 232 -37.08 17.33 -26.18
CA THR A 232 -36.38 18.40 -25.46
C THR A 232 -37.18 18.76 -24.21
N SER A 233 -36.53 19.07 -23.09
CA SER A 233 -36.93 19.99 -22.00
C SER A 233 -36.06 19.70 -20.77
N SER A 234 -35.71 20.63 -19.90
CA SER A 234 -35.49 22.07 -19.94
C SER A 234 -34.67 22.38 -18.70
N GLU A 235 -33.82 23.37 -18.83
CA GLU A 235 -33.00 24.00 -17.81
C GLU A 235 -33.84 24.57 -16.65
N VAL A 236 -33.35 24.42 -15.41
CA VAL A 236 -33.72 25.30 -14.29
C VAL A 236 -32.45 25.69 -13.54
N THR A 237 -32.10 26.95 -13.73
CA THR A 237 -31.15 27.75 -12.97
C THR A 237 -31.73 28.09 -11.59
N THR A 238 -30.91 28.05 -10.52
CA THR A 238 -30.84 29.12 -9.51
C THR A 238 -29.70 28.89 -8.52
N ALA A 239 -28.71 29.79 -8.56
CA ALA A 239 -27.87 30.15 -7.42
C ALA A 239 -28.62 31.21 -6.58
N PRO A 240 -28.29 31.34 -5.28
CA PRO A 240 -27.32 32.33 -4.83
C PRO A 240 -26.37 31.71 -3.77
N GLY A 241 -25.22 32.24 -3.38
CA GLY A 241 -24.71 33.60 -3.32
C GLY A 241 -23.81 33.65 -2.07
N SER A 242 -22.54 34.00 -2.27
CA SER A 242 -21.46 34.13 -1.29
C SER A 242 -21.84 34.86 0.00
N THR A 243 -21.30 34.40 1.13
CA THR A 243 -20.66 35.30 2.10
C THR A 243 -19.39 34.66 2.65
N ALA A 244 -18.26 35.27 2.32
CA ALA A 244 -17.02 35.15 3.06
C ALA A 244 -17.19 35.84 4.42
N ASN A 245 -16.60 35.27 5.48
CA ASN A 245 -16.20 36.08 6.62
C ASN A 245 -14.83 35.61 7.10
N GLU A 246 -13.87 36.46 6.81
CA GLU A 246 -12.51 36.50 7.32
C GLU A 246 -12.54 37.17 8.69
N ALA A 247 -12.05 36.50 9.72
CA ALA A 247 -11.67 37.16 10.97
C ALA A 247 -10.67 36.31 11.77
N GLY A 248 -9.51 36.90 12.03
CA GLY A 248 -8.81 36.70 13.29
C GLY A 248 -7.59 35.79 13.26
N ALA A 249 -6.53 36.24 12.62
CA ALA A 249 -5.18 35.89 13.04
C ALA A 249 -5.00 36.30 14.52
N ASN A 250 -4.53 35.39 15.36
CA ASN A 250 -3.85 35.77 16.58
C ASN A 250 -2.54 34.99 16.68
N GLU A 251 -1.49 35.73 16.38
CA GLU A 251 -0.09 35.37 16.45
C GLU A 251 0.34 35.25 17.91
N ILE A 252 0.71 34.04 18.36
CA ILE A 252 1.48 33.86 19.58
C ILE A 252 2.64 32.91 19.29
N ALA A 253 3.84 33.48 19.22
CA ALA A 253 5.11 32.80 19.41
C ALA A 253 5.96 33.66 20.37
N PRO A 254 7.02 33.14 21.01
CA PRO A 254 7.33 31.76 21.36
C PRO A 254 7.77 31.62 22.85
N GLN A 255 7.42 30.52 23.53
CA GLN A 255 8.05 30.15 24.81
C GLN A 255 9.11 29.08 24.56
N LYS A 256 10.38 29.48 24.65
CA LYS A 256 11.56 28.62 24.55
C LYS A 256 11.62 27.68 25.76
N CYS A 257 11.34 26.39 25.55
CA CYS A 257 11.68 25.35 26.53
C CYS A 257 13.16 24.96 26.40
N THR A 258 14.01 25.54 27.26
CA THR A 258 15.39 25.10 27.47
C THR A 258 15.42 23.82 28.31
N ARG A 259 15.40 22.65 27.66
CA ARG A 259 15.62 21.37 28.37
C ARG A 259 17.12 21.12 28.53
N ARG A 260 17.57 21.38 29.76
CA ARG A 260 18.83 21.00 30.41
C ARG A 260 19.33 19.63 29.95
N GLN A 261 20.47 19.58 29.24
CA GLN A 261 21.25 18.35 29.08
C GLN A 261 21.75 17.91 30.47
N ARG A 262 21.24 16.78 30.99
CA ARG A 262 21.96 16.04 32.03
C ARG A 262 22.94 15.10 31.34
N ARG A 263 24.22 15.37 31.53
CA ARG A 263 25.29 14.38 31.36
C ARG A 263 24.99 13.20 32.28
N LEU A 264 24.85 12.00 31.72
CA LEU A 264 25.07 10.76 32.47
C LEU A 264 26.52 10.35 32.20
N ALA A 265 27.34 10.47 33.23
CA ALA A 265 28.64 9.86 33.31
C ALA A 265 28.50 8.57 34.14
N GLY A 266 29.06 7.48 33.63
CA GLY A 266 29.65 6.39 34.42
C GLY A 266 28.79 5.16 34.70
N ALA A 267 29.20 4.01 34.15
CA ALA A 267 29.64 2.78 34.86
C ALA A 267 29.33 1.53 33.99
N THR A 268 30.32 0.93 33.29
CA THR A 268 31.12 -0.27 33.66
C THR A 268 30.35 -1.54 34.05
N ASN A 269 30.64 -2.62 33.28
CA ASN A 269 30.65 -4.07 33.59
C ASN A 269 29.27 -4.68 33.94
N TRP A 270 28.74 -5.70 33.28
CA TRP A 270 29.29 -6.97 32.78
C TRP A 270 28.58 -7.41 31.50
#